data_AF-A0A6V7JEU0-F1
#
_entry.id   AF-A0A6V7JEU0-F1
#
_cell.length_a   1.000
_cell.length_b   1.000
_cell.length_c   1.000
_cell.angle_alpha   90.00
_cell.angle_beta   90.00
_cell.angle_gamma   90.00
#
_symmetry.space_group_name_H-M   'P 1'
#
loop_
_entity.id
_entity.type
_entity.pdbx_description
1 polymer ?
#
loop_
_entity_poly.entity_id
_entity_poly.type
_entity_poly.pdbx_seq_one_letter_code
_entity_poly.pdbx_strand_id
1 'polypeptide(L)'
;VIFISENGDAKVDVAPTGPSLSGMGKEELMKYANDPFWVRLRWFLFIGFWVLWFAMLAGAVAIIVFAPKCTPLKPKTWWEKSPIVQLEPIDLEGKDSVSLNNLLDNLKSQHVSAISLASMLKSSAP
;
A
#
# COMPACT_ATOMS: atom_id res chain seq x y z
N VAL A 1 22.22 -50.40 30.25
CA VAL A 1 22.19 -50.96 28.89
C VAL A 1 21.43 -49.98 28.02
N ILE A 2 22.08 -49.41 27.01
CA ILE A 2 21.53 -48.36 26.15
C ILE A 2 20.60 -49.04 25.13
N PHE A 3 19.36 -48.60 25.05
CA PHE A 3 18.45 -49.01 23.99
C PHE A 3 18.64 -48.05 22.80
N ILE A 4 19.23 -48.55 21.72
CA ILE A 4 19.24 -47.86 20.43
C ILE A 4 18.07 -48.44 19.64
N SER A 5 17.00 -47.65 19.49
CA SER A 5 15.92 -47.95 18.56
C SER A 5 16.36 -47.53 17.15
N GLU A 6 16.74 -48.52 16.35
CA GLU A 6 16.91 -48.37 14.92
C GLU A 6 15.54 -48.15 14.28
N ASN A 7 15.17 -46.89 14.04
CA ASN A 7 14.00 -46.53 13.26
C ASN A 7 14.45 -46.17 11.84
N GLY A 8 13.86 -46.84 10.84
CA GLY A 8 13.47 -46.15 9.61
C GLY A 8 14.04 -46.63 8.28
N ASP A 9 14.01 -47.94 7.98
CA ASP A 9 14.02 -48.42 6.59
C ASP A 9 12.61 -48.87 6.21
N ALA A 10 11.70 -47.89 6.09
CA ALA A 10 10.38 -48.13 5.52
C ALA A 10 10.53 -48.16 3.99
N LYS A 11 10.82 -49.35 3.46
CA LYS A 11 10.57 -49.65 2.05
C LYS A 11 9.06 -49.57 1.83
N VAL A 12 8.61 -48.40 1.38
CA VAL A 12 7.24 -48.25 0.91
C VAL A 12 7.15 -48.94 -0.44
N ASP A 13 6.92 -50.24 -0.41
CA ASP A 13 6.43 -50.98 -1.57
C ASP A 13 5.00 -50.49 -1.84
N VAL A 14 4.89 -49.46 -2.67
CA VAL A 14 3.60 -49.03 -3.23
C VAL A 14 3.14 -50.16 -4.16
N ALA A 15 2.31 -51.05 -3.62
CA ALA A 15 1.53 -51.99 -4.41
C ALA A 15 0.82 -51.24 -5.55
N PRO A 16 0.67 -51.85 -6.74
CA PRO A 16 0.27 -51.14 -7.94
C PRO A 16 -1.20 -50.75 -7.83
N THR A 17 -1.45 -49.53 -7.34
CA THR A 17 -2.73 -48.87 -7.54
C THR A 17 -2.96 -48.80 -9.05
N GLY A 18 -4.13 -49.31 -9.48
CA GLY A 18 -4.53 -49.46 -10.88
C GLY A 18 -4.34 -48.20 -11.72
N PRO A 19 -4.49 -48.32 -13.06
CA PRO A 19 -3.88 -47.43 -14.03
C PRO A 19 -4.18 -45.98 -13.71
N SER A 20 -3.19 -45.26 -13.17
CA SER A 20 -3.21 -43.81 -13.18
C SER A 20 -3.01 -43.39 -14.62
N LEU A 21 -4.12 -43.28 -15.35
CA LEU A 21 -4.20 -42.89 -16.77
C LEU A 21 -3.73 -41.43 -17.01
N SER A 22 -2.99 -40.82 -16.08
CA SER A 22 -2.53 -39.44 -16.16
C SER A 22 -1.08 -39.23 -15.72
N GLY A 23 -0.30 -40.30 -15.56
CA GLY A 23 1.13 -40.22 -15.25
C GLY A 23 1.92 -41.26 -16.02
N MET A 24 2.66 -40.83 -17.04
CA MET A 24 3.64 -41.69 -17.71
C MET A 24 4.66 -42.16 -16.66
N GLY A 25 4.90 -43.48 -16.54
CA GLY A 25 5.87 -44.03 -15.60
C GLY A 25 7.26 -43.43 -15.79
N LYS A 26 8.10 -43.43 -14.74
CA LYS A 26 9.42 -42.78 -14.75
C LYS A 26 10.29 -43.20 -15.95
N GLU A 27 10.31 -44.49 -16.28
CA GLU A 27 11.06 -45.00 -17.44
C GLU A 27 10.54 -44.45 -18.78
N GLU A 28 9.22 -44.46 -18.96
CA GLU A 28 8.58 -43.95 -20.18
C GLU A 28 8.72 -42.43 -20.29
N LEU A 29 8.66 -41.69 -19.18
CA LEU A 29 8.87 -40.24 -19.14
C LEU A 29 10.32 -39.86 -19.49
N MET A 30 11.30 -40.55 -18.92
CA MET A 30 12.72 -40.24 -19.14
C MET A 30 13.18 -40.49 -20.58
N LYS A 31 12.48 -41.38 -21.30
CA LYS A 31 12.69 -41.62 -22.72
C LYS A 31 12.34 -40.40 -23.58
N TYR A 32 11.25 -39.70 -23.26
CA TYR A 32 10.79 -38.50 -23.99
C TYR A 32 11.28 -37.17 -23.39
N ALA A 33 11.70 -37.16 -22.12
CA ALA A 33 12.16 -35.95 -21.43
C ALA A 33 13.44 -35.34 -22.05
N ASN A 34 14.26 -36.16 -22.71
CA ASN A 34 15.50 -35.74 -23.35
C ASN A 34 15.33 -35.43 -24.84
N ASP A 35 14.10 -35.42 -25.36
CA ASP A 35 13.87 -35.07 -26.75
C ASP A 35 14.30 -33.63 -27.03
N PRO A 36 14.90 -33.36 -28.22
CA PRO A 36 15.39 -32.03 -28.57
C PRO A 36 14.29 -30.95 -28.54
N PHE A 37 13.02 -31.33 -28.66
CA PHE A 37 11.89 -30.43 -28.45
C PHE A 37 11.74 -29.99 -26.99
N TRP A 38 11.74 -30.93 -26.05
CA TRP A 38 11.57 -30.65 -24.61
C TRP A 38 12.76 -29.90 -24.02
N VAL A 39 13.97 -30.22 -24.47
CA VAL A 39 15.19 -29.50 -24.04
C VAL A 39 15.15 -28.04 -24.51
N ARG A 40 14.74 -27.79 -25.76
CA ARG A 40 14.56 -26.42 -26.27
C ARG A 40 13.44 -25.68 -25.55
N LEU A 41 12.32 -26.35 -25.27
CA LEU A 41 11.21 -25.76 -24.51
C LEU A 41 11.65 -25.34 -23.11
N ARG A 42 12.42 -26.20 -22.42
CA ARG A 42 12.98 -25.88 -21.10
C ARG A 42 13.90 -24.66 -21.18
N TRP A 43 14.83 -24.63 -22.12
CA TRP A 43 15.71 -23.48 -22.33
C TRP A 43 14.94 -22.20 -22.68
N PHE A 44 13.93 -22.29 -23.53
CA PHE A 44 13.06 -21.16 -23.88
C PHE A 44 12.30 -20.64 -22.66
N LEU A 45 11.73 -21.52 -21.83
CA LEU A 45 11.08 -21.16 -20.57
C LEU A 45 12.05 -20.49 -19.59
N PHE A 46 13.27 -21.02 -19.45
CA PHE A 46 14.29 -20.40 -18.62
C PHE A 46 14.66 -19.01 -19.12
N ILE A 47 15.00 -18.88 -20.40
CA ILE A 47 15.36 -17.58 -21.00
C ILE A 47 14.19 -16.60 -20.89
N GLY A 48 12.98 -17.03 -21.23
CA GLY A 48 11.77 -16.22 -21.15
C GLY A 48 11.48 -15.72 -19.74
N PHE A 49 11.69 -16.58 -18.73
CA PHE A 49 11.59 -16.18 -17.33
C PHE A 49 12.59 -15.08 -16.97
N TRP A 50 13.86 -15.26 -17.33
CA TRP A 50 14.89 -14.24 -17.06
C TRP A 50 14.60 -12.93 -17.79
N VAL A 51 14.21 -12.98 -19.06
CA VAL A 51 13.85 -11.79 -19.85
C VAL A 51 12.65 -11.06 -19.22
N LEU A 52 11.58 -11.78 -18.89
CA LEU A 52 10.40 -11.21 -18.22
C LEU A 52 10.78 -10.59 -16.87
N TRP A 53 11.61 -11.29 -16.10
CA TRP A 53 12.08 -10.83 -14.79
C TRP A 53 12.89 -9.53 -14.91
N PHE A 54 13.87 -9.47 -15.82
CA PHE A 54 14.64 -8.26 -16.08
C PHE A 54 13.78 -7.13 -16.62
N ALA A 55 12.83 -7.43 -17.51
CA ALA A 55 11.89 -6.45 -18.05
C ALA A 55 10.99 -5.86 -16.95
N MET A 56 10.50 -6.69 -16.03
CA MET A 56 9.70 -6.26 -14.89
C MET A 56 10.51 -5.39 -13.91
N LEU A 57 11.76 -5.78 -13.63
CA LEU A 57 12.68 -5.00 -12.81
C LEU A 57 12.98 -3.63 -13.43
N ALA A 58 13.36 -3.62 -14.71
CA ALA A 58 13.65 -2.40 -15.46
C ALA A 58 12.40 -1.50 -15.57
N GLY A 59 11.23 -2.10 -15.80
CA GLY A 59 9.94 -1.39 -15.84
C GLY A 59 9.63 -0.69 -14.52
N ALA A 60 9.82 -1.37 -13.38
CA ALA A 60 9.63 -0.76 -12.07
C ALA A 60 10.57 0.44 -11.83
N VAL A 61 11.86 0.28 -12.17
CA VAL A 61 12.85 1.37 -12.05
C VAL A 61 12.49 2.55 -12.97
N ALA A 62 12.09 2.26 -14.20
CA ALA A 62 11.67 3.27 -15.16
C ALA A 62 10.49 4.11 -14.65
N ILE A 63 9.46 3.47 -14.08
CA ILE A 63 8.31 4.18 -13.50
C ILE A 63 8.75 5.14 -12.39
N ILE A 64 9.66 4.72 -11.51
CA ILE A 64 10.18 5.56 -10.43
C ILE A 64 10.94 6.78 -10.97
N VAL A 65 11.75 6.59 -12.02
CA VAL A 65 12.55 7.67 -12.61
C VAL A 65 11.68 8.63 -13.42
N PHE A 66 10.69 8.11 -14.16
CA PHE A 66 9.78 8.92 -14.96
C PHE A 66 8.70 9.60 -14.14
N ALA A 67 8.34 9.07 -12.97
CA ALA A 67 7.43 9.73 -12.06
C ALA A 67 8.03 11.09 -11.66
N PRO A 68 7.43 12.22 -12.08
CA PRO A 68 7.94 13.52 -11.68
C PRO A 68 7.88 13.59 -10.15
N LYS A 69 8.95 14.11 -9.55
CA LYS A 69 8.97 14.33 -8.10
C LYS A 69 7.76 15.19 -7.76
N CYS A 70 6.84 14.66 -6.94
CA CYS A 70 5.72 15.45 -6.42
C CYS A 70 6.31 16.74 -5.85
N THR A 71 5.90 17.88 -6.40
CA THR A 71 6.33 19.19 -5.91
C THR A 71 6.10 19.19 -4.40
N PRO A 72 7.15 19.37 -3.58
CA PRO A 72 6.97 19.40 -2.13
C PRO A 72 5.91 20.47 -1.86
N LEU A 73 4.79 20.06 -1.24
CA LEU A 73 3.72 20.99 -0.94
C LEU A 73 4.37 22.14 -0.18
N LYS A 74 4.38 23.33 -0.79
CA LYS A 74 4.86 24.55 -0.15
C LYS A 74 4.20 24.59 1.24
N PRO A 75 4.96 24.81 2.32
CA PRO A 75 4.39 24.78 3.66
C PRO A 75 3.21 25.75 3.68
N LYS A 76 1.99 25.20 3.68
CA LYS A 76 0.76 25.99 3.62
C LYS A 76 0.79 26.94 4.81
N THR A 77 0.67 28.21 4.52
CA THR A 77 0.55 29.24 5.55
C THR A 77 -0.75 29.02 6.33
N TRP A 78 -0.84 29.52 7.56
CA TRP A 78 -1.96 29.22 8.45
C TRP A 78 -3.32 29.65 7.89
N TRP A 79 -3.36 30.67 7.02
CA TRP A 79 -4.55 31.13 6.31
C TRP A 79 -4.95 30.27 5.08
N GLU A 80 -4.06 29.43 4.54
CA GLU A 80 -4.36 28.52 3.42
C GLU A 80 -4.83 27.13 3.87
N LYS A 81 -4.78 26.86 5.17
CA LYS A 81 -5.14 25.57 5.77
C LYS A 81 -6.63 25.45 6.07
N SER A 82 -7.33 26.58 6.20
CA SER A 82 -8.68 26.58 6.76
C SER A 82 -9.47 27.84 6.36
N PRO A 83 -10.79 27.75 6.15
CA PRO A 83 -11.64 28.91 5.93
C PRO A 83 -11.61 29.86 7.13
N ILE A 84 -11.51 31.16 6.86
CA ILE A 84 -11.55 32.22 7.88
C ILE A 84 -13.01 32.61 8.10
N VAL A 85 -13.49 32.48 9.34
CA VAL A 85 -14.84 32.93 9.72
C VAL A 85 -14.77 34.36 10.25
N GLN A 86 -15.61 35.25 9.71
CA GLN A 86 -15.78 36.60 10.26
C GLN A 86 -16.83 36.57 11.36
N LEU A 87 -16.52 37.14 12.53
CA LEU A 87 -17.47 37.35 13.62
C LEU A 87 -17.86 38.82 13.67
N GLU A 88 -19.16 39.09 13.69
CA GLU A 88 -19.68 40.44 13.85
C GLU A 88 -19.75 40.84 15.34
N PRO A 89 -19.73 42.15 15.65
CA PRO A 89 -19.77 42.62 17.04
C PRO A 89 -21.06 42.20 17.74
N ILE A 90 -22.17 42.09 17.00
CA ILE A 90 -23.48 41.62 17.47
C ILE A 90 -23.45 40.17 17.97
N ASP A 91 -22.58 39.32 17.40
CA ASP A 91 -22.46 37.92 17.84
C ASP A 91 -21.73 37.77 19.17
N LEU A 92 -21.05 38.85 19.59
CA LEU A 92 -20.19 38.95 20.76
C LEU A 92 -20.79 39.87 21.83
N GLU A 93 -21.73 40.73 21.45
CA GLU A 93 -22.42 41.66 22.34
C GLU A 93 -23.36 40.90 23.29
N GLY A 94 -23.04 40.91 24.60
CA GLY A 94 -23.86 40.29 25.64
C GLY A 94 -23.58 38.81 25.92
N LYS A 95 -22.59 38.18 25.26
CA LYS A 95 -22.17 36.80 25.60
C LYS A 95 -21.08 36.80 26.68
N ASP A 96 -21.29 36.00 27.72
CA ASP A 96 -20.28 35.70 28.72
C ASP A 96 -19.10 34.91 28.12
N SER A 97 -17.93 35.03 28.73
CA SER A 97 -16.70 34.28 28.43
C SER A 97 -16.94 32.78 28.27
N VAL A 98 -17.83 32.17 29.08
CA VAL A 98 -18.21 30.75 28.97
C VAL A 98 -18.95 30.45 27.66
N SER A 99 -19.87 31.32 27.24
CA SER A 99 -20.63 31.15 25.99
C SER A 99 -19.73 31.33 24.77
N LEU A 100 -18.78 32.26 24.82
CA LEU A 100 -17.78 32.46 23.77
C LEU A 100 -16.86 31.25 23.62
N ASN A 101 -16.39 30.65 24.72
CA ASN A 101 -15.56 29.45 24.67
C ASN A 101 -16.28 28.28 23.98
N ASN A 102 -17.57 28.07 24.27
CA ASN A 102 -18.37 27.03 23.61
C ASN A 102 -18.51 27.26 22.10
N LEU A 103 -18.66 28.53 21.67
CA LEU A 103 -18.70 28.89 20.25
C LEU A 103 -17.35 28.65 19.56
N LEU A 104 -16.25 29.00 20.22
CA LEU A 104 -14.89 28.74 19.72
C LEU A 104 -14.60 27.23 19.61
N ASP A 105 -15.02 26.43 20.59
CA ASP A 105 -14.89 24.97 20.54
C ASP A 105 -15.71 24.36 19.40
N ASN A 106 -16.91 24.90 19.13
CA ASN A 106 -17.71 24.50 17.98
C ASN A 106 -17.00 24.82 16.65
N LEU A 107 -16.46 26.04 16.49
CA LEU A 107 -15.71 26.43 15.29
C LEU A 107 -14.44 25.58 15.10
N LYS A 108 -13.75 25.24 16.20
CA LYS A 108 -12.59 24.36 16.19
C LYS A 108 -12.95 22.95 15.69
N SER A 109 -14.11 22.43 16.08
CA SER A 109 -14.62 21.14 15.57
C SER A 109 -14.94 21.16 14.07
N GLN A 110 -15.25 22.34 13.52
CA GLN A 110 -15.47 22.55 12.08
C GLN A 110 -14.17 22.84 11.32
N HIS A 111 -13.01 22.57 11.93
CA HIS A 111 -11.69 22.76 11.31
C HIS A 111 -11.35 24.22 10.99
N VAL A 112 -12.04 25.20 11.60
CA VAL A 112 -11.77 26.64 11.46
C VAL A 112 -10.58 27.00 12.35
N SER A 113 -9.46 27.35 11.75
CA SER A 113 -8.21 27.68 12.48
C SER A 113 -7.94 29.18 12.58
N ALA A 114 -8.74 30.00 11.91
CA ALA A 114 -8.56 31.44 11.81
C ALA A 114 -9.92 32.15 11.89
N ILE A 115 -9.98 33.21 12.70
CA ILE A 115 -11.17 34.01 12.91
C ILE A 115 -10.79 35.47 12.67
N SER A 116 -11.61 36.20 11.93
CA SER A 116 -11.48 37.63 11.72
C SER A 116 -12.55 38.36 12.53
N LEU A 117 -12.14 39.27 13.41
CA LEU A 117 -13.07 40.09 14.18
C LEU A 117 -13.39 41.36 13.40
N ALA A 118 -14.68 41.63 13.19
CA ALA A 118 -15.12 42.92 12.68
C ALA A 118 -14.78 44.04 13.70
N SER A 119 -14.70 45.27 13.22
CA SER A 119 -14.25 46.43 14.01
C SER A 119 -15.04 46.56 15.33
N MET A 120 -14.34 46.29 16.44
CA MET A 120 -14.85 46.44 17.81
C MET A 120 -14.67 47.85 18.37
N LEU A 121 -14.10 48.76 17.58
CA LEU A 121 -13.91 50.14 18.01
C LEU A 121 -15.28 50.83 17.98
N LYS A 122 -15.68 51.40 19.13
CA LYS A 122 -16.79 52.35 19.18
C LYS A 122 -16.39 53.56 18.34
N SER A 123 -16.86 53.60 17.10
CA SER A 123 -16.71 54.75 16.22
C SER A 123 -17.47 55.91 16.86
N SER A 124 -16.75 56.71 17.63
CA SER A 124 -17.18 58.04 18.05
C SER A 124 -16.75 59.00 16.95
N ALA A 125 -17.55 59.06 15.88
CA ALA A 125 -17.50 60.16 14.94
C ALA A 125 -18.36 61.32 15.49
N PRO A 126 -17.90 62.58 15.38
CA PRO A 126 -18.57 63.76 15.92
C PRO A 126 -19.90 64.08 15.23
#